data_AF-A0A3C2AXZ6-F1
#
_entry.id   AF-A0A3C2AXZ6-F1
#
_cell.length_a   1.000
_cell.length_b   1.000
_cell.length_c   1.000
_cell.angle_alpha   90.00
_cell.angle_beta   90.00
_cell.angle_gamma   90.00
#
_symmetry.space_group_name_H-M   'P 1'
#
loop_
_entity.id
_entity.type
_entity.pdbx_description
1 polymer ?
#
loop_
_entity_poly.entity_id
_entity_poly.type
_entity_poly.pdbx_seq_one_letter_code
_entity_poly.pdbx_strand_id
1 'polypeptide(L)'
;MRGGVSRVGEVHPTLQAELDAVPTSIRPGWHGQCAEISCVNQALQAGVDPAGVQRTVAIGLTDPGHGLAKAACPTCATVLPRFGVRNG
;
A
#
# COMPACT_ATOMS: atom_id res chain seq x y z
N MET A 1 21.40 -7.96 -10.42
CA MET A 1 20.48 -7.97 -9.25
C MET A 1 20.08 -6.53 -8.97
N ARG A 2 18.86 -6.12 -9.37
CA ARG A 2 18.32 -4.79 -9.03
C ARG A 2 17.25 -4.99 -7.95
N GLY A 3 17.67 -5.00 -6.69
CA GLY A 3 16.77 -4.79 -5.55
C GLY A 3 16.44 -3.30 -5.49
N GLY A 4 15.48 -2.87 -6.31
CA GLY A 4 14.94 -1.52 -6.26
C GLY A 4 13.53 -1.61 -5.71
N VAL A 5 13.22 -0.84 -4.67
CA VAL A 5 11.84 -0.54 -4.32
C VAL A 5 11.23 0.05 -5.58
N SER A 6 10.43 -0.73 -6.32
CA SER A 6 9.65 -0.18 -7.42
C SER A 6 8.76 0.88 -6.77
N ARG A 7 9.13 2.16 -6.94
CA ARG A 7 8.19 3.24 -6.69
C ARG A 7 6.93 2.85 -7.45
N VAL A 8 5.78 2.96 -6.80
CA VAL A 8 4.51 2.88 -7.53
C VAL A 8 4.67 3.87 -8.68
N GLY A 9 4.67 3.36 -9.93
CA GLY A 9 5.10 4.12 -11.11
C GLY A 9 4.14 5.28 -11.40
N GLU A 10 3.48 5.24 -12.55
CA GLU A 10 2.28 6.05 -12.70
C GLU A 10 1.20 5.51 -11.73
N VAL A 11 0.68 6.36 -10.85
CA VAL A 11 -0.38 5.99 -9.92
C VAL A 11 -1.72 6.18 -10.62
N HIS A 12 -2.59 5.17 -10.58
CA HIS A 12 -3.93 5.26 -11.15
C HIS A 12 -4.68 6.47 -10.56
N PRO A 13 -5.37 7.30 -11.36
CA PRO A 13 -5.94 8.57 -10.88
C PRO A 13 -6.84 8.45 -9.66
N THR A 14 -7.65 7.39 -9.57
CA THR A 14 -8.49 7.10 -8.40
C THR A 14 -7.66 6.87 -7.14
N LEU A 15 -6.56 6.13 -7.24
CA LEU A 15 -5.67 5.89 -6.10
C LEU A 15 -4.90 7.15 -5.71
N GLN A 16 -4.48 7.96 -6.69
CA GLN A 16 -3.82 9.23 -6.44
C GLN A 16 -4.72 10.19 -5.66
N ALA A 17 -6.00 10.31 -6.04
CA ALA A 17 -6.97 11.14 -5.33
C ALA A 17 -7.13 10.72 -3.86
N GLU A 18 -7.17 9.42 -3.58
CA GLU A 18 -7.30 8.93 -2.20
C GLU A 18 -6.03 9.14 -1.36
N LEU A 19 -4.84 9.02 -1.97
CA LEU A 19 -3.57 9.36 -1.34
C LEU A 19 -3.48 10.86 -1.01
N ASP A 20 -3.90 11.71 -1.95
CA ASP A 20 -3.89 13.17 -1.77
C ASP A 20 -4.87 13.63 -0.69
N ALA A 21 -5.96 12.89 -0.47
CA ALA A 21 -6.92 13.14 0.59
C ALA A 21 -6.44 12.74 2.01
N VAL A 22 -5.28 12.06 2.16
CA VAL A 22 -4.74 11.71 3.48
C VAL A 22 -4.18 12.96 4.17
N PRO A 23 -4.54 13.28 5.43
CA PRO A 23 -3.96 14.44 6.11
C PRO A 23 -2.44 14.39 6.22
N THR A 24 -1.74 15.48 5.91
CA THR A 24 -0.26 15.54 5.92
C THR A 24 0.34 15.22 7.29
N SER A 25 -0.38 15.53 8.38
CA SER A 25 0.04 15.24 9.77
C SER A 25 0.21 13.75 10.07
N ILE A 26 -0.41 12.85 9.29
CA ILE A 26 -0.31 11.40 9.49
C ILE A 26 0.46 10.70 8.36
N ARG A 27 0.96 11.45 7.38
CA ARG A 27 1.73 10.89 6.26
C ARG A 27 3.14 10.53 6.76
N PRO A 28 3.55 9.25 6.71
CA PRO A 28 4.94 8.91 6.94
C PRO A 28 5.81 9.47 5.81
N GLY A 29 7.13 9.61 6.02
CA GLY A 29 8.05 10.12 4.99
C GLY A 29 8.09 9.31 3.68
N TRP A 30 7.51 8.11 3.68
CA TRP A 30 7.36 7.19 2.55
C TRP A 30 5.88 7.00 2.13
N HIS A 31 5.04 8.00 2.38
CA HIS A 31 3.63 8.03 1.98
C HIS A 31 3.44 7.59 0.51
N GLY A 32 2.50 6.66 0.30
CA GLY A 32 2.19 6.09 -1.02
C GLY A 32 3.18 5.05 -1.56
N GLN A 33 4.30 4.78 -0.87
CA GLN A 33 5.34 3.85 -1.33
C GLN A 33 5.20 2.43 -0.74
N CYS A 34 4.04 2.11 -0.18
CA CYS A 34 3.81 0.84 0.52
C CYS A 34 3.50 -0.28 -0.47
N ALA A 35 3.79 -1.54 -0.10
CA ALA A 35 3.47 -2.69 -0.93
C ALA A 35 1.96 -2.80 -1.20
N GLU A 36 1.15 -2.49 -0.19
CA GLU A 36 -0.31 -2.46 -0.27
C GLU A 36 -0.80 -1.50 -1.35
N ILE A 37 -0.24 -0.29 -1.40
CA ILE A 37 -0.58 0.73 -2.39
C ILE A 37 -0.16 0.26 -3.79
N SER A 38 0.98 -0.41 -3.91
CA SER A 38 1.41 -1.00 -5.18
C SER A 38 0.46 -2.09 -5.68
N CYS A 39 -0.04 -2.96 -4.79
CA CYS A 39 -1.02 -3.98 -5.15
C CYS A 39 -2.34 -3.37 -5.64
N VAL A 40 -2.87 -2.38 -4.91
CA VAL A 40 -4.08 -1.66 -5.34
C VAL A 40 -3.85 -0.96 -6.68
N ASN A 41 -2.70 -0.31 -6.87
CA ASN A 41 -2.38 0.37 -8.12
C ASN A 41 -2.36 -0.61 -9.31
N GLN A 42 -1.72 -1.76 -9.13
CA GLN A 42 -1.63 -2.80 -10.17
C GLN A 42 -3.01 -3.38 -10.50
N ALA A 43 -3.86 -3.64 -9.50
CA ALA A 43 -5.22 -4.10 -9.73
C ALA A 43 -6.04 -3.09 -10.54
N LEU A 44 -6.01 -1.81 -10.14
CA LEU A 44 -6.72 -0.74 -10.85
C LEU A 44 -6.21 -0.54 -12.29
N GLN A 45 -4.90 -0.55 -12.51
CA GLN A 45 -4.32 -0.47 -13.86
C GLN A 45 -4.71 -1.67 -14.75
N ALA A 46 -4.92 -2.84 -14.15
CA ALA A 46 -5.39 -4.03 -14.86
C ALA A 46 -6.92 -4.04 -15.07
N GLY A 47 -7.66 -3.03 -14.60
CA GLY A 47 -9.12 -3.01 -14.63
C GLY A 47 -9.76 -4.06 -13.71
N VAL A 48 -9.02 -4.54 -12.70
CA VAL A 48 -9.48 -5.52 -11.72
C VAL A 48 -9.93 -4.80 -10.46
N ASP A 49 -11.05 -5.23 -9.89
CA ASP A 49 -11.53 -4.74 -8.59
C ASP A 49 -10.58 -5.18 -7.46
N PRO A 50 -9.93 -4.27 -6.73
CA PRO A 50 -9.01 -4.60 -5.65
C PRO A 50 -9.72 -5.12 -4.38
N ALA A 51 -11.05 -5.03 -4.28
CA ALA A 51 -11.78 -5.36 -3.05
C ALA A 51 -11.53 -6.80 -2.57
N GLY A 52 -11.38 -6.97 -1.25
CA GLY A 52 -11.09 -8.28 -0.66
C GLY A 52 -10.26 -8.22 0.61
N VAL A 53 -9.54 -9.30 0.90
CA VAL A 53 -8.62 -9.39 2.03
C VAL A 53 -7.19 -9.45 1.51
N GLN A 54 -6.32 -8.62 2.06
CA GLN A 54 -4.87 -8.68 1.82
C GLN A 54 -4.13 -8.85 3.13
N ARG A 55 -2.89 -9.35 3.04
CA ARG A 55 -1.96 -9.43 4.16
C ARG A 55 -0.57 -9.02 3.72
N THR A 56 0.01 -8.06 4.43
CA THR A 56 1.40 -7.66 4.24
C THR A 56 2.30 -8.41 5.20
N VAL A 57 3.42 -8.93 4.69
CA VAL A 57 4.45 -9.58 5.50
C VAL A 57 5.79 -8.87 5.34
N ALA A 58 6.59 -8.84 6.40
CA ALA A 58 7.93 -8.28 6.32
C ALA A 58 8.89 -9.25 5.63
N ILE A 59 9.75 -8.70 4.78
CA ILE A 59 10.83 -9.45 4.13
C ILE A 59 12.18 -9.26 4.82
N GLY A 60 12.29 -8.26 5.71
CA GLY A 60 13.50 -7.96 6.49
C GLY A 60 13.73 -8.97 7.62
N LEU A 61 14.97 -9.07 8.08
CA LEU A 61 15.36 -10.02 9.13
C LEU A 61 15.02 -9.53 10.54
N THR A 62 14.87 -8.23 10.74
CA THR A 62 14.52 -7.60 12.02
C THR A 62 13.18 -6.90 11.92
N ASP A 63 12.51 -6.77 13.07
CA ASP A 63 11.20 -6.12 13.34
C ASP A 63 10.30 -5.80 12.12
N PRO A 64 9.21 -6.56 11.90
CA PRO A 64 8.69 -7.65 12.75
C PRO A 64 9.47 -8.96 12.59
N GLY A 65 10.36 -9.07 11.60
CA GLY A 65 11.05 -10.31 11.22
C GLY A 65 10.43 -10.98 9.99
N HIS A 66 11.24 -11.79 9.29
CA HIS A 66 10.87 -12.34 7.98
C HIS A 66 9.62 -13.21 8.04
N GLY A 67 8.69 -12.99 7.10
CA GLY A 67 7.44 -13.75 6.98
C GLY A 67 6.37 -13.36 8.00
N LEU A 68 6.68 -12.49 8.97
CA LEU A 68 5.73 -12.04 9.97
C LEU A 68 4.86 -10.91 9.45
N ALA A 69 3.61 -10.87 9.94
CA ALA A 69 2.65 -9.85 9.54
C ALA A 69 3.19 -8.46 9.86
N LYS A 70 3.06 -7.55 8.89
CA LYS A 70 3.39 -6.15 9.06
C LYS A 70 2.10 -5.34 9.12
N ALA A 71 1.95 -4.58 10.19
CA ALA A 71 0.81 -3.69 10.35
C ALA A 71 0.80 -2.61 9.25
N ALA A 72 -0.41 -2.25 8.80
CA ALA A 72 -0.58 -1.14 7.88
C ALA A 72 -0.13 0.16 8.54
N CYS A 73 0.56 1.00 7.75
CA CYS A 73 0.87 2.36 8.17
C CYS A 73 -0.38 3.25 8.21
N PRO A 74 -0.32 4.43 8.86
CA PRO A 74 -1.48 5.33 8.93
C PRO A 74 -2.06 5.71 7.55
N THR A 75 -1.22 5.88 6.53
CA THR A 75 -1.68 6.11 5.15
C THR A 75 -2.47 4.91 4.61
N CYS A 76 -1.92 3.70 4.69
CA CYS A 76 -2.58 2.49 4.19
C CYS A 76 -3.86 2.20 4.97
N ALA A 77 -3.84 2.35 6.29
CA ALA A 77 -5.02 2.20 7.14
C ALA A 77 -6.15 3.16 6.76
N THR A 78 -5.82 4.33 6.21
CA THR A 78 -6.80 5.32 5.73
C THR A 78 -7.30 5.02 4.31
N VAL A 79 -6.41 4.61 3.40
CA VAL A 79 -6.70 4.49 1.97
C VAL A 79 -7.37 3.16 1.61
N LEU A 80 -6.87 2.04 2.15
CA LEU A 80 -7.31 0.69 1.76
C LEU A 80 -8.82 0.45 1.92
N PRO A 81 -9.48 0.91 3.00
CA PRO A 81 -10.93 0.71 3.15
C PRO A 81 -11.76 1.38 2.05
N ARG A 82 -11.24 2.45 1.41
CA ARG A 82 -11.93 3.17 0.32
C ARG A 82 -11.97 2.35 -0.97
N PHE A 83 -11.11 1.35 -1.09
CA PHE A 83 -11.07 0.37 -2.17
C PHE A 83 -11.69 -0.98 -1.78
N GLY A 84 -12.39 -1.06 -0.64
CA GLY A 84 -12.95 -2.33 -0.15
C GLY A 84 -11.90 -3.34 0.31
N VAL A 85 -10.66 -2.90 0.53
CA VAL A 85 -9.55 -3.76 0.96
C VAL A 85 -9.49 -3.82 2.48
N ARG A 86 -9.58 -5.03 3.03
CA ARG A 86 -9.39 -5.33 4.45
C ARG A 86 -7.99 -5.88 4.65
N ASN A 87 -7.23 -5.28 5.56
CA ASN A 87 -5.91 -5.78 5.92
C ASN A 87 -6.05 -6.81 7.07
N GLY A 88 -5.51 -8.01 6.89
CA GLY A 88 -5.58 -9.12 7.84
C GLY A 88 -4.23 -9.78 8.13
#